data_AF-U4QE89-F1
#
_entry.id   AF-U4QE89-F1
#
_cell.length_a   1.000
_cell.length_b   1.000
_cell.length_c   1.000
_cell.angle_alpha   90.00
_cell.angle_beta   90.00
_cell.angle_gamma   90.00
#
_symmetry.space_group_name_H-M   'P 1'
#
loop_
_entity.id
_entity.type
_entity.pdbx_description
1 polymer ?
#
loop_
_entity_poly.entity_id
_entity_poly.type
_entity_poly.pdbx_seq_one_letter_code
_entity_poly.pdbx_strand_id
1 'polypeptide(L)'
;MKMIMFLAAGLVGPLSPMSAKAQDASWGCQVLLCAASKNPSWHGVPYCVPPMRKLIDAMSRPGFSWPVCHEAKAGKPGREDYKDCPAGTTVGYSSRGGDNSSRSEPDQCIETVNICRLSGQRNGSARSGGLTISRSLGGDGDSCTKQIATPRPRRADPFYFDIPNSEGVKERFWFNLNH
;
A
#
# COMPACT_ATOMS: atom_id res chain seq x y z
N MET A 1 72.66 -12.04 -10.26
CA MET A 1 72.07 -12.15 -8.91
C MET A 1 70.58 -12.37 -9.09
N LYS A 2 70.08 -13.50 -8.60
CA LYS A 2 68.68 -13.97 -8.74
C LYS A 2 67.82 -13.26 -7.69
N MET A 3 66.72 -12.65 -8.11
CA MET A 3 65.57 -12.48 -7.21
C MET A 3 64.39 -13.28 -7.74
N ILE A 4 64.01 -14.27 -6.95
CA ILE A 4 62.92 -15.20 -7.16
C ILE A 4 61.67 -14.50 -6.66
N MET A 5 60.79 -14.11 -7.58
CA MET A 5 59.46 -13.61 -7.26
C MET A 5 58.57 -14.80 -6.86
N PHE A 6 58.10 -14.81 -5.63
CA PHE A 6 57.18 -15.83 -5.12
C PHE A 6 55.78 -15.63 -5.71
N LEU A 7 55.31 -16.65 -6.42
CA LEU A 7 53.91 -16.86 -6.78
C LEU A 7 53.12 -17.22 -5.51
N ALA A 8 52.41 -16.25 -4.93
CA ALA A 8 51.37 -16.53 -3.96
C ALA A 8 50.05 -16.75 -4.70
N ALA A 9 49.73 -18.02 -4.96
CA ALA A 9 48.41 -18.44 -5.41
C ALA A 9 47.40 -18.30 -4.26
N GLY A 10 46.83 -17.11 -4.11
CA GLY A 10 45.68 -16.88 -3.25
C GLY A 10 44.41 -17.33 -3.96
N LEU A 11 43.88 -18.49 -3.57
CA LEU A 11 42.54 -18.93 -3.93
C LEU A 11 41.50 -17.94 -3.37
N VAL A 12 41.11 -16.95 -4.17
CA VAL A 12 39.92 -16.15 -3.91
C VAL A 12 38.73 -17.01 -4.35
N GLY A 13 38.20 -17.80 -3.42
CA GLY A 13 36.94 -18.50 -3.63
C GLY A 13 35.81 -17.49 -3.87
N PRO A 14 34.84 -17.78 -4.74
CA PRO A 14 33.73 -16.87 -4.99
C PRO A 14 32.94 -16.65 -3.70
N LEU A 15 32.89 -15.40 -3.23
CA LEU A 15 31.89 -14.95 -2.25
C LEU A 15 30.51 -15.20 -2.88
N SER A 16 29.91 -16.33 -2.51
CA SER A 16 28.51 -16.61 -2.83
C SER A 16 27.68 -15.47 -2.25
N PRO A 17 26.71 -14.91 -2.99
CA PRO A 17 25.80 -13.93 -2.42
C PRO A 17 25.14 -14.58 -1.21
N MET A 18 25.37 -13.99 -0.05
CA MET A 18 24.75 -14.36 1.20
C MET A 18 23.25 -14.09 1.05
N SER A 19 22.54 -15.04 0.45
CA SER A 19 21.10 -15.14 0.58
C SER A 19 20.89 -15.38 2.06
N ALA A 20 20.67 -14.29 2.81
CA ALA A 20 20.36 -14.33 4.22
C ALA A 20 19.34 -15.45 4.42
N LYS A 21 19.76 -16.48 5.17
CA LYS A 21 19.09 -17.77 5.27
C LYS A 21 17.76 -17.56 5.98
N ALA A 22 16.73 -17.19 5.21
CA ALA A 22 15.36 -17.13 5.72
C ALA A 22 14.97 -18.46 6.39
N GLN A 23 15.48 -19.58 5.86
CA GLN A 23 15.17 -20.94 6.30
C GLN A 23 15.56 -21.25 7.76
N ASP A 24 16.59 -20.58 8.31
CA ASP A 24 17.06 -20.77 9.69
C ASP A 24 16.56 -19.68 10.66
N ALA A 25 15.83 -18.68 10.14
CA ALA A 25 15.31 -17.59 10.94
C ALA A 25 14.03 -17.98 11.68
N SER A 26 13.75 -17.32 12.81
CA SER A 26 12.48 -17.47 13.51
C SER A 26 11.30 -17.19 12.56
N TRP A 27 10.16 -17.87 12.76
CA TRP A 27 9.01 -17.77 11.86
C TRP A 27 8.57 -16.31 11.58
N GLY A 28 8.69 -15.40 12.57
CA GLY A 28 8.43 -13.98 12.38
C GLY A 28 9.38 -13.28 11.42
N CYS A 29 10.67 -13.62 11.45
CA CYS A 29 11.65 -13.06 10.51
C CYS A 29 11.51 -13.64 9.10
N GLN A 30 11.08 -14.90 8.98
CA GLN A 30 10.70 -15.47 7.68
C GLN A 30 9.56 -14.68 7.05
N VAL A 31 8.48 -14.45 7.82
CA VAL A 31 7.33 -13.67 7.36
C VAL A 31 7.74 -12.26 6.97
N LEU A 32 8.53 -11.58 7.81
CA LEU A 32 8.99 -10.22 7.51
C LEU A 32 9.84 -10.16 6.25
N LEU A 33 10.81 -11.06 6.09
CA LEU A 33 11.70 -11.07 4.94
C LEU A 33 10.95 -11.40 3.64
N CYS A 34 10.01 -12.35 3.70
CA CYS A 34 9.18 -12.72 2.57
C CYS A 34 8.18 -11.61 2.20
N ALA A 35 7.57 -10.95 3.18
CA ALA A 35 6.72 -9.80 2.96
C ALA A 35 7.50 -8.60 2.38
N ALA A 36 8.79 -8.47 2.68
CA ALA A 36 9.65 -7.44 2.11
C ALA A 36 10.11 -7.72 0.65
N SER A 37 9.83 -8.91 0.10
CA SER A 37 10.22 -9.29 -1.25
C SER A 37 9.33 -8.58 -2.29
N LYS A 38 9.92 -7.69 -3.11
CA LYS A 38 9.20 -6.85 -4.09
C LYS A 38 9.19 -7.40 -5.52
N ASN A 39 10.27 -8.04 -5.97
CA ASN A 39 10.44 -8.48 -7.37
C ASN A 39 11.33 -9.75 -7.43
N PRO A 40 10.73 -10.95 -7.50
CA PRO A 40 9.29 -11.22 -7.46
C PRO A 40 8.68 -11.01 -6.06
N SER A 41 7.36 -10.87 -5.97
CA SER A 41 6.66 -10.91 -4.69
C SER A 41 6.80 -12.30 -4.05
N TRP A 42 6.38 -12.44 -2.78
CA TRP A 42 6.43 -13.73 -2.07
C TRP A 42 5.74 -14.88 -2.82
N HIS A 43 4.76 -14.60 -3.70
CA HIS A 43 4.11 -15.58 -4.59
C HIS A 43 5.08 -16.21 -5.60
N GLY A 44 6.00 -15.39 -6.13
CA GLY A 44 6.98 -15.84 -7.12
C GLY A 44 8.25 -16.40 -6.51
N VAL A 45 8.36 -16.42 -5.17
CA VAL A 45 9.50 -16.93 -4.42
C VAL A 45 9.10 -18.24 -3.72
N PRO A 46 9.47 -19.42 -4.25
CA PRO A 46 8.98 -20.70 -3.74
C PRO A 46 9.21 -20.94 -2.24
N TYR A 47 10.33 -20.47 -1.69
CA TYR A 47 10.62 -20.61 -0.25
C TYR A 47 9.75 -19.70 0.63
N CYS A 48 9.16 -18.64 0.07
CA CYS A 48 8.30 -17.72 0.80
C CYS A 48 6.83 -18.12 0.83
N VAL A 49 6.40 -18.98 -0.10
CA VAL A 49 5.02 -19.44 -0.16
C VAL A 49 4.60 -20.20 1.12
N PRO A 50 5.37 -21.19 1.63
CA PRO A 50 4.99 -21.91 2.85
C PRO A 50 4.87 -21.04 4.12
N PRO A 51 5.86 -20.18 4.49
CA PRO A 51 5.76 -19.38 5.70
C PRO A 51 4.64 -18.32 5.63
N MET A 52 4.38 -17.76 4.44
CA MET A 52 3.29 -16.79 4.23
C MET A 52 1.91 -17.47 4.27
N ARG A 53 1.76 -18.67 3.70
CA ARG A 53 0.49 -19.43 3.84
C ARG A 53 0.22 -19.82 5.28
N LYS A 54 1.23 -20.28 6.01
CA LYS A 54 1.13 -20.56 7.45
C LYS A 54 0.65 -19.33 8.24
N LEU A 55 1.11 -18.14 7.88
CA LEU A 55 0.65 -16.87 8.46
C LEU A 55 -0.84 -16.62 8.17
N ILE A 56 -1.27 -16.76 6.92
CA ILE A 56 -2.66 -16.55 6.51
C ILE A 56 -3.59 -17.55 7.24
N ASP A 57 -3.18 -18.81 7.36
CA ASP A 57 -3.92 -19.83 8.11
C ASP A 57 -3.96 -19.55 9.62
N ALA A 58 -2.91 -18.93 10.16
CA ALA A 58 -2.89 -18.54 11.57
C ALA A 58 -3.80 -17.33 11.83
N MET A 59 -3.91 -16.40 10.87
CA MET A 59 -4.76 -15.20 10.97
C MET A 59 -6.25 -15.51 11.11
N SER A 60 -6.72 -16.67 10.63
CA SER A 60 -8.12 -17.09 10.77
C SER A 60 -8.44 -17.63 12.16
N ARG A 61 -7.43 -17.88 13.01
CA ARG A 61 -7.61 -18.46 14.34
C ARG A 61 -7.92 -17.37 15.38
N PRO A 62 -8.81 -17.65 16.34
CA PRO A 62 -9.08 -16.72 17.44
C PRO A 62 -7.80 -16.49 18.26
N GLY A 63 -7.58 -15.23 18.68
CA GLY A 63 -6.40 -14.86 19.46
C GLY A 63 -5.10 -14.74 18.66
N PHE A 64 -5.17 -14.73 17.32
CA PHE A 64 -4.00 -14.54 16.48
C PHE A 64 -3.27 -13.22 16.78
N SER A 65 -1.96 -13.33 16.95
CA SER A 65 -1.03 -12.21 17.00
C SER A 65 -0.01 -12.35 15.87
N TRP A 66 0.35 -11.20 15.27
CA TRP A 66 1.34 -11.20 14.21
C TRP A 66 2.71 -11.66 14.75
N PRO A 67 3.42 -12.57 14.07
CA PRO A 67 4.69 -13.06 14.57
C PRO A 67 5.74 -11.95 14.59
N VAL A 68 6.42 -11.82 15.73
CA VAL A 68 7.44 -10.79 15.94
C VAL A 68 8.78 -11.31 15.43
N CYS A 69 9.49 -10.49 14.66
CA CYS A 69 10.90 -10.69 14.36
C CYS A 69 11.71 -9.84 15.34
N HIS A 70 12.38 -10.47 16.30
CA HIS A 70 13.13 -9.77 17.34
C HIS A 70 14.36 -9.06 16.78
N GLU A 71 14.98 -9.67 15.78
CA GLU A 71 16.16 -9.22 15.06
C GLU A 71 15.89 -7.89 14.33
N ALA A 72 14.69 -7.75 13.75
CA ALA A 72 14.26 -6.53 13.07
C ALA A 72 13.41 -5.60 13.97
N LYS A 73 13.16 -5.98 15.24
CA LYS A 73 12.23 -5.29 16.15
C LYS A 73 10.89 -4.94 15.50
N ALA A 74 10.41 -5.85 14.65
CA ALA A 74 9.25 -5.61 13.80
C ALA A 74 8.17 -6.66 14.09
N GLY A 75 6.93 -6.18 14.19
CA GLY A 75 5.77 -6.97 14.56
C GLY A 75 4.66 -6.84 13.54
N LYS A 76 3.47 -6.39 13.95
CA LYS A 76 2.31 -6.24 13.08
C LYS A 76 2.57 -5.21 11.95
N PRO A 77 2.23 -5.54 10.68
CA PRO A 77 2.36 -4.60 9.57
C PRO A 77 1.36 -3.45 9.69
N GLY A 78 1.70 -2.34 9.05
CA GLY A 78 0.73 -1.31 8.71
C GLY A 78 -0.22 -1.78 7.61
N ARG A 79 -1.36 -1.10 7.47
CA ARG A 79 -2.33 -1.34 6.40
C ARG A 79 -2.85 -0.03 5.84
N GLU A 80 -2.85 0.09 4.52
CA GLU A 80 -3.42 1.21 3.78
C GLU A 80 -4.19 0.64 2.58
N ASP A 81 -5.51 0.74 2.59
CA ASP A 81 -6.35 0.12 1.56
C ASP A 81 -6.43 0.92 0.26
N TYR A 82 -6.19 2.23 0.33
CA TYR A 82 -6.41 3.17 -0.78
C TYR A 82 -5.11 3.83 -1.23
N LYS A 83 -4.97 4.05 -2.54
CA LYS A 83 -3.90 4.86 -3.15
C LYS A 83 -4.25 6.35 -3.04
N ASP A 84 -3.29 7.22 -3.25
CA ASP A 84 -3.57 8.66 -3.34
C ASP A 84 -4.58 8.97 -4.45
N CYS A 85 -5.35 10.02 -4.23
CA CYS A 85 -6.29 10.52 -5.23
C CYS A 85 -5.52 11.08 -6.44
N PRO A 86 -6.03 10.90 -7.67
CA PRO A 86 -5.37 11.43 -8.86
C PRO A 86 -5.27 12.96 -8.79
N ALA A 87 -4.29 13.52 -9.50
CA ALA A 87 -4.07 14.96 -9.53
C ALA A 87 -5.35 15.71 -9.91
N GLY A 88 -5.63 16.82 -9.20
CA GLY A 88 -6.85 17.60 -9.38
C GLY A 88 -8.06 17.12 -8.58
N THR A 89 -7.93 16.05 -7.80
CA THR A 89 -8.98 15.57 -6.90
C THR A 89 -8.51 15.56 -5.45
N THR A 90 -9.43 15.75 -4.50
CA THR A 90 -9.14 15.74 -3.06
C THR A 90 -9.76 14.52 -2.38
N VAL A 91 -9.20 14.10 -1.25
CA VAL A 91 -9.73 12.95 -0.49
C VAL A 91 -11.11 13.30 0.08
N GLY A 92 -12.07 12.40 -0.13
CA GLY A 92 -13.45 12.50 0.33
C GLY A 92 -13.94 11.23 1.04
N TYR A 93 -15.16 11.32 1.55
CA TYR A 93 -15.80 10.28 2.35
C TYR A 93 -17.23 10.06 1.85
N SER A 94 -17.63 8.82 1.62
CA SER A 94 -18.98 8.44 1.16
C SER A 94 -20.10 8.72 2.18
N SER A 95 -19.76 8.96 3.44
CA SER A 95 -20.72 9.15 4.53
C SER A 95 -20.59 10.54 5.17
N ARG A 96 -21.57 11.42 4.95
CA ARG A 96 -21.86 12.57 5.84
C ARG A 96 -22.60 12.00 7.05
N GLY A 97 -21.90 11.84 8.17
CA GLY A 97 -22.40 11.14 9.35
C GLY A 97 -23.69 11.71 9.90
N GLY A 98 -24.74 10.87 9.95
CA GLY A 98 -25.78 10.98 10.96
C GLY A 98 -25.25 10.35 12.25
N ASP A 99 -25.06 11.20 13.25
CA ASP A 99 -24.92 11.08 14.72
C ASP A 99 -24.28 9.86 15.41
N ASN A 100 -24.00 8.73 14.75
CA ASN A 100 -23.45 7.55 15.45
C ASN A 100 -22.43 6.70 14.64
N SER A 101 -22.03 7.11 13.43
CA SER A 101 -21.08 6.32 12.62
C SER A 101 -19.64 6.81 12.76
N SER A 102 -18.92 6.17 13.68
CA SER A 102 -17.47 6.27 13.81
C SER A 102 -16.74 5.95 12.49
N ARG A 103 -15.78 6.79 12.10
CA ARG A 103 -14.66 6.49 11.18
C ARG A 103 -15.05 6.07 9.76
N SER A 104 -15.78 6.92 9.04
CA SER A 104 -15.86 6.81 7.58
C SER A 104 -14.45 6.73 7.00
N GLU A 105 -14.14 5.66 6.26
CA GLU A 105 -12.87 5.57 5.55
C GLU A 105 -12.84 6.60 4.42
N PRO A 106 -11.68 7.19 4.11
CA PRO A 106 -11.51 8.12 3.00
C PRO A 106 -11.56 7.38 1.66
N ASP A 107 -12.76 6.94 1.28
CA ASP A 107 -13.05 6.01 0.19
C ASP A 107 -13.40 6.71 -1.14
N GLN A 108 -13.36 8.05 -1.17
CA GLN A 108 -13.69 8.83 -2.36
C GLN A 108 -12.57 9.81 -2.75
N CYS A 109 -12.54 10.14 -4.04
CA CYS A 109 -11.84 11.28 -4.59
C CYS A 109 -12.86 12.28 -5.13
N ILE A 110 -12.78 13.52 -4.66
CA ILE A 110 -13.72 14.61 -4.96
C ILE A 110 -13.06 15.57 -5.94
N GLU A 111 -13.73 15.81 -7.06
CA GLU A 111 -13.39 16.86 -8.01
C GLU A 111 -14.39 18.01 -7.88
N THR A 112 -13.93 19.26 -7.84
CA THR A 112 -14.82 20.44 -7.86
C THR A 112 -14.81 21.08 -9.24
N VAL A 113 -15.90 20.92 -9.99
CA VAL A 113 -16.04 21.45 -11.35
C VAL A 113 -16.91 22.71 -11.37
N ASN A 114 -16.52 23.73 -12.13
CA ASN A 114 -17.32 24.95 -12.29
C ASN A 114 -18.31 24.78 -13.45
N ILE A 115 -19.60 24.74 -13.13
CA ILE A 115 -20.70 24.52 -14.08
C ILE A 115 -21.29 25.83 -14.63
N CYS A 116 -20.77 27.00 -14.24
CA CYS A 116 -21.34 28.28 -14.70
C CYS A 116 -21.09 28.62 -16.16
N ARG A 117 -20.11 27.97 -16.78
CA ARG A 117 -19.90 28.08 -18.23
C ARG A 117 -20.97 27.34 -19.05
N LEU A 118 -21.76 26.44 -18.43
CA LEU A 118 -22.85 25.72 -19.11
C LEU A 118 -24.18 26.49 -19.08
N SER A 119 -24.37 27.40 -18.12
CA SER A 119 -25.59 28.20 -17.95
C SER A 119 -25.67 29.45 -18.83
N GLY A 120 -24.62 29.75 -19.61
CA GLY A 120 -24.63 30.82 -20.62
C GLY A 120 -25.38 30.46 -21.91
N GLN A 121 -25.72 29.19 -22.12
CA GLN A 121 -26.59 28.74 -23.21
C GLN A 121 -28.01 28.50 -22.69
N ARG A 122 -28.77 29.58 -22.52
CA ARG A 122 -30.23 29.50 -22.59
C ARG A 122 -30.59 29.13 -24.03
N ASN A 123 -30.76 27.83 -24.29
CA ASN A 123 -31.78 27.24 -25.17
C ASN A 123 -31.50 25.74 -25.36
N GLY A 124 -32.22 24.88 -24.64
CA GLY A 124 -32.31 23.44 -24.97
C GLY A 124 -32.30 22.52 -23.76
N SER A 125 -33.43 21.88 -23.48
CA SER A 125 -33.61 20.86 -22.45
C SER A 125 -32.74 19.62 -22.71
N ALA A 126 -31.53 19.56 -22.13
CA ALA A 126 -30.72 18.35 -22.16
C ALA A 126 -30.98 17.48 -20.91
N ARG A 127 -31.70 16.38 -21.11
CA ARG A 127 -31.84 15.29 -20.13
C ARG A 127 -30.51 14.53 -20.06
N SER A 128 -29.62 14.91 -19.13
CA SER A 128 -28.40 14.15 -18.88
C SER A 128 -28.67 13.02 -17.87
N GLY A 129 -28.62 11.80 -18.37
CA GLY A 129 -28.91 10.58 -17.63
C GLY A 129 -27.93 10.28 -16.50
N GLY A 130 -28.48 9.69 -15.43
CA GLY A 130 -27.75 8.74 -14.58
C GLY A 130 -26.77 9.27 -13.52
N LEU A 131 -26.70 10.58 -13.24
CA LEU A 131 -25.84 11.08 -12.15
C LEU A 131 -26.65 11.43 -10.90
N THR A 132 -26.39 10.77 -9.77
CA THR A 132 -26.97 11.13 -8.47
C THR A 132 -26.49 12.54 -8.09
N ILE A 133 -27.40 13.52 -8.10
CA ILE A 133 -27.09 14.93 -7.81
C ILE A 133 -27.36 15.21 -6.34
N SER A 134 -26.32 15.32 -5.52
CA SER A 134 -26.44 15.91 -4.18
C SER A 134 -26.51 17.43 -4.30
N ARG A 135 -27.71 18.00 -4.45
CA ARG A 135 -27.93 19.45 -4.41
C ARG A 135 -27.94 19.90 -2.95
N SER A 136 -26.83 20.45 -2.46
CA SER A 136 -26.86 21.26 -1.24
C SER A 136 -27.51 22.61 -1.57
N LEU A 137 -28.82 22.70 -1.33
CA LEU A 137 -29.56 23.96 -1.27
C LEU A 137 -29.29 24.60 0.09
N GLY A 138 -28.16 25.29 0.21
CA GLY A 138 -27.82 26.15 1.34
C GLY A 138 -27.56 27.55 0.79
N GLY A 139 -28.25 28.54 1.35
CA GLY A 139 -28.24 29.93 0.90
C GLY A 139 -26.86 30.61 0.93
N ASP A 140 -26.84 31.76 0.25
CA ASP A 140 -25.74 32.72 0.06
C ASP A 140 -24.62 32.36 -0.92
N GLY A 141 -24.65 33.06 -2.06
CA GLY A 141 -23.59 33.17 -3.05
C GLY A 141 -23.70 32.15 -4.18
N ASP A 142 -23.70 32.63 -5.43
CA ASP A 142 -23.69 31.87 -6.67
C ASP A 142 -22.45 30.95 -6.81
N SER A 143 -22.29 29.97 -5.93
CA SER A 143 -21.25 28.95 -6.06
C SER A 143 -21.72 27.94 -7.10
N CYS A 144 -21.37 28.26 -8.34
CA CYS A 144 -21.72 27.48 -9.51
C CYS A 144 -20.78 26.30 -9.69
N THR A 145 -20.47 25.60 -8.60
CA THR A 145 -19.52 24.50 -8.55
C THR A 145 -20.24 23.22 -8.16
N LYS A 146 -19.87 22.12 -8.80
CA LYS A 146 -20.39 20.78 -8.52
C LYS A 146 -19.24 19.92 -8.02
N GLN A 147 -19.49 19.18 -6.94
CA GLN A 147 -18.57 18.15 -6.48
C GLN A 147 -18.93 16.82 -7.17
N ILE A 148 -17.97 16.22 -7.84
CA ILE A 148 -18.09 14.88 -8.42
C ILE A 148 -17.27 13.95 -7.53
N ALA A 149 -17.96 13.02 -6.86
CA ALA A 149 -17.31 11.99 -6.06
C ALA A 149 -17.07 10.75 -6.93
N THR A 150 -15.83 10.28 -6.94
CA THR A 150 -15.43 9.02 -7.59
C THR A 150 -14.85 8.09 -6.52
N PRO A 151 -15.01 6.75 -6.64
CA PRO A 151 -14.37 5.83 -5.71
C PRO A 151 -12.84 5.96 -5.73
N ARG A 152 -12.23 6.00 -4.55
CA ARG A 152 -10.77 6.10 -4.42
C ARG A 152 -10.10 4.81 -4.91
N PRO A 153 -9.01 4.89 -5.70
CA PRO A 153 -8.35 3.68 -6.20
C PRO A 153 -7.81 2.83 -5.04
N ARG A 154 -8.04 1.51 -5.07
CA ARG A 154 -7.52 0.58 -4.06
C ARG A 154 -6.06 0.17 -4.33
N ARG A 155 -5.31 -0.11 -3.27
CA ARG A 155 -3.96 -0.71 -3.37
C ARG A 155 -4.08 -2.19 -3.70
N ALA A 156 -3.20 -2.67 -4.59
CA ALA A 156 -3.05 -4.11 -4.84
C ALA A 156 -2.40 -4.80 -3.63
N ASP A 157 -1.44 -4.12 -3.02
CA ASP A 157 -0.68 -4.53 -1.84
C ASP A 157 -0.99 -3.57 -0.69
N PRO A 158 -2.00 -3.86 0.15
CA PRO A 158 -2.41 -2.93 1.19
C PRO A 158 -1.59 -3.03 2.48
N PHE A 159 -0.86 -4.13 2.70
CA PHE A 159 -0.06 -4.31 3.91
C PHE A 159 1.35 -3.77 3.68
N TYR A 160 1.96 -3.22 4.72
CA TYR A 160 3.33 -2.73 4.62
C TYR A 160 4.16 -2.86 5.89
N PHE A 161 5.48 -2.93 5.68
CA PHE A 161 6.50 -2.76 6.71
C PHE A 161 7.36 -1.55 6.40
N ASP A 162 7.65 -0.75 7.43
CA ASP A 162 8.66 0.31 7.35
C ASP A 162 9.95 -0.23 8.00
N ILE A 163 10.92 -0.62 7.17
CA ILE A 163 12.18 -1.25 7.60
C ILE A 163 13.32 -0.25 7.40
N PRO A 164 14.16 0.01 8.41
CA PRO A 164 15.33 0.88 8.23
C PRO A 164 16.37 0.19 7.33
N ASN A 165 16.91 0.93 6.36
CA ASN A 165 18.04 0.49 5.55
C ASN A 165 19.38 0.66 6.32
N SER A 166 20.51 0.36 5.68
CA SER A 166 21.85 0.45 6.29
C SER A 166 22.21 1.85 6.79
N GLU A 167 21.55 2.90 6.29
CA GLU A 167 21.74 4.30 6.68
C GLU A 167 20.73 4.76 7.74
N GLY A 168 19.83 3.87 8.17
CA GLY A 168 18.77 4.16 9.14
C GLY A 168 17.52 4.81 8.54
N VAL A 169 17.47 5.01 7.22
CA VAL A 169 16.30 5.56 6.52
C VAL A 169 15.23 4.46 6.41
N LYS A 170 14.00 4.77 6.83
CA LYS A 170 12.89 3.81 6.74
C LYS A 170 12.41 3.67 5.30
N GLU A 171 12.52 2.48 4.75
CA GLU A 171 11.95 2.11 3.47
C GLU A 171 10.65 1.35 3.67
N ARG A 172 9.63 1.70 2.88
CA ARG A 172 8.33 1.02 2.91
C ARG A 172 8.30 -0.15 1.93
N PHE A 173 7.97 -1.33 2.45
CA PHE A 173 7.78 -2.56 1.68
C PHE A 173 6.32 -2.96 1.71
N TRP A 174 5.70 -2.99 0.53
CA TRP A 174 4.29 -3.33 0.35
C TRP A 174 4.13 -4.80 -0.01
N PHE A 175 3.08 -5.42 0.51
CA PHE A 175 2.70 -6.80 0.18
C PHE A 175 1.19 -7.02 0.31
N ASN A 176 0.72 -8.12 -0.26
CA ASN A 176 -0.65 -8.61 -0.07
C ASN A 176 -0.67 -10.00 0.59
N LEU A 177 -1.81 -10.35 1.17
CA LEU A 177 -2.05 -11.63 1.84
C LEU A 177 -3.05 -12.50 1.07
N ASN A 178 -3.24 -12.23 -0.21
CA ASN A 178 -4.07 -13.07 -1.07
C ASN A 178 -3.24 -14.33 -1.41
N HIS A 179 -3.82 -15.53 -1.37
CA HIS A 179 -3.12 -16.77 -1.68
C HIS A 179 -3.93 -17.67 -2.61
#